data_AF-A0A1C5ZL96-F1
#
_entry.id   AF-A0A1C5ZL96-F1
#
_cell.length_a   1.000
_cell.length_b   1.000
_cell.length_c   1.000
_cell.angle_alpha   90.00
_cell.angle_beta   90.00
_cell.angle_gamma   90.00
#
_symmetry.space_group_name_H-M   'P 1'
#
loop_
_entity.id
_entity.type
_entity.pdbx_description
1 polymer ?
#
loop_
_entity_poly.entity_id
_entity_poly.type
_entity_poly.pdbx_seq_one_letter_code
_entity_poly.pdbx_strand_id
1 'polypeptide(L)'
;MDTYRDEQIDRFISNEMEPAERKAFCRELETDEELQKQVKLRGLLAEAEIREAEKQAFRALAAHPAKKRKKLIWSTAAVAAIVLGILFLIGNSYRYAPADIFRTYYVKPVIEPSRGGGETATILRTASDYLIQGRAQDAIALLTPEILDSEYSEEAEWLLLCAYLHTNDREKAKVTAESIIRKDGAYTAEATAILKELKEKKLF
;
A
#
# COMPACT_ATOMS: atom_id res chain seq x y z
N MET A 1 53.17 -3.54 -57.32
CA MET A 1 52.42 -2.65 -56.43
C MET A 1 53.22 -2.54 -55.16
N ASP A 2 53.56 -1.32 -54.77
CA ASP A 2 54.42 -1.04 -53.62
C ASP A 2 53.55 -1.00 -52.35
N THR A 3 53.53 -2.10 -51.60
CA THR A 3 52.68 -2.29 -50.40
C THR A 3 52.89 -1.18 -49.36
N TYR A 4 54.07 -0.56 -49.35
CA TYR A 4 54.41 0.54 -48.46
C TYR A 4 53.63 1.83 -48.76
N ARG A 5 53.36 2.11 -50.04
CA ARG A 5 52.65 3.33 -50.46
C ARG A 5 51.16 3.26 -50.14
N ASP A 6 50.58 2.07 -50.28
CA ASP A 6 49.18 1.80 -49.95
C ASP A 6 48.90 2.01 -48.45
N GLU A 7 49.79 1.53 -47.59
CA GLU A 7 49.70 1.72 -46.13
C GLU A 7 49.82 3.20 -45.73
N GLN A 8 50.66 3.98 -46.43
CA GLN A 8 50.73 5.43 -46.21
C GLN A 8 49.42 6.14 -46.55
N ILE A 9 48.75 5.73 -47.63
CA ILE A 9 47.46 6.30 -48.05
C ILE A 9 46.38 5.95 -47.02
N ASP A 10 46.35 4.71 -46.55
CA ASP A 10 45.35 4.27 -45.58
C ASP A 10 45.51 5.01 -44.24
N ARG A 11 46.76 5.14 -43.74
CA ARG A 11 47.06 5.93 -42.53
C ARG A 11 46.73 7.42 -42.69
N PHE A 12 46.87 7.95 -43.91
CA PHE A 12 46.49 9.34 -44.21
C PHE A 12 44.97 9.54 -44.12
N ILE A 13 44.19 8.57 -44.65
CA ILE A 13 42.72 8.57 -44.64
C ILE A 13 42.18 8.33 -43.22
N SER A 14 42.78 7.41 -42.46
CA SER A 14 42.41 7.09 -41.07
C SER A 14 42.88 8.15 -40.05
N ASN A 15 43.65 9.16 -40.49
CA ASN A 15 44.20 10.23 -39.64
C ASN A 15 45.25 9.73 -38.61
N GLU A 16 45.96 8.65 -38.93
CA GLU A 16 46.97 8.00 -38.04
C GLU A 16 48.42 8.40 -38.38
N MET A 17 48.61 9.31 -39.33
CA MET A 17 49.92 9.80 -39.74
C MET A 17 50.44 10.94 -38.84
N GLU A 18 51.70 10.86 -38.41
CA GLU A 18 52.36 11.90 -37.62
C GLU A 18 52.31 13.27 -38.33
N PRO A 19 52.14 14.40 -37.62
CA PRO A 19 51.96 15.72 -38.25
C PRO A 19 53.10 16.13 -39.18
N ALA A 20 54.33 15.75 -38.83
CA ALA A 20 55.53 16.02 -39.64
C ALA A 20 55.56 15.21 -40.94
N GLU A 21 55.19 13.93 -40.87
CA GLU A 21 55.11 13.01 -42.01
C GLU A 21 53.96 13.41 -42.94
N ARG A 22 52.81 13.77 -42.37
CA ARG A 22 51.64 14.23 -43.11
C ARG A 22 51.92 15.48 -43.93
N LYS A 23 52.71 16.42 -43.41
CA LYS A 23 53.13 17.63 -44.14
C LYS A 23 54.07 17.32 -45.32
N ALA A 24 54.84 16.24 -45.24
CA ALA A 24 55.63 15.77 -46.39
C ALA A 24 54.71 15.13 -47.44
N PHE A 25 53.78 14.29 -47.00
CA PHE A 25 52.80 13.62 -47.86
C PHE A 25 51.87 14.61 -48.58
N CYS A 26 51.43 15.69 -47.92
CA CYS A 26 50.64 16.75 -48.56
C CYS A 26 51.41 17.46 -49.69
N ARG A 27 52.73 17.67 -49.53
CA ARG A 27 53.56 18.27 -50.58
C ARG A 27 53.72 17.35 -51.78
N GLU A 28 53.83 16.04 -51.55
CA GLU A 28 53.87 15.03 -52.60
C GLU A 28 52.52 14.95 -53.35
N LEU A 29 51.42 15.00 -52.60
CA LEU A 29 50.06 15.08 -53.15
C LEU A 29 49.84 16.32 -54.01
N GLU A 30 50.48 17.46 -53.75
CA GLU A 30 50.35 18.66 -54.58
C GLU A 30 51.02 18.48 -55.95
N THR A 31 52.05 17.63 -56.04
CA THR A 31 52.85 17.42 -57.24
C THR A 31 52.47 16.19 -58.06
N ASP A 32 51.89 15.16 -57.42
CA ASP A 32 51.62 13.86 -58.05
C ASP A 32 50.11 13.65 -58.29
N GLU A 33 49.70 13.75 -59.56
CA GLU A 33 48.31 13.53 -59.97
C GLU A 33 47.82 12.08 -59.84
N GLU A 34 48.70 11.07 -59.95
CA GLU A 34 48.29 9.66 -59.77
C GLU A 34 48.02 9.37 -58.30
N LEU A 35 48.88 9.86 -57.42
CA LEU A 35 48.69 9.76 -55.97
C LEU A 35 47.40 10.44 -55.52
N GLN A 36 47.09 11.63 -56.08
CA GLN A 36 45.81 12.30 -55.83
C GLN A 36 44.60 11.44 -56.22
N LYS A 37 44.63 10.82 -57.40
CA LYS A 37 43.55 9.94 -57.89
C LYS A 37 43.39 8.72 -56.99
N GLN A 38 44.50 8.12 -56.55
CA GLN A 38 44.51 6.94 -55.69
C GLN A 38 43.98 7.24 -54.28
N VAL A 39 44.41 8.35 -53.66
CA VAL A 39 43.89 8.80 -52.35
C VAL A 39 42.40 9.12 -52.44
N LYS A 40 41.96 9.78 -53.52
CA LYS A 40 40.55 10.09 -53.74
C LYS A 40 39.70 8.82 -53.89
N LEU A 41 40.18 7.85 -54.66
CA LEU A 41 39.48 6.57 -54.85
C LEU A 41 39.35 5.80 -53.53
N ARG A 42 40.44 5.67 -52.77
CA ARG A 42 40.41 4.98 -51.47
C ARG A 42 39.57 5.71 -50.43
N GLY A 43 39.60 7.04 -50.42
CA GLY A 43 38.72 7.84 -49.56
C GLY A 43 37.24 7.59 -49.83
N LEU A 44 36.84 7.49 -51.12
CA LEU A 44 35.46 7.18 -51.50
C LEU A 44 35.03 5.77 -51.07
N LEU A 45 35.94 4.78 -51.14
CA LEU A 45 35.66 3.41 -50.70
C LEU A 45 35.50 3.33 -49.18
N ALA A 46 36.38 3.98 -48.42
CA ALA A 46 36.29 4.05 -46.96
C ALA A 46 34.98 4.73 -46.51
N GLU A 47 34.58 5.82 -47.17
CA GLU A 47 33.30 6.49 -46.89
C GLU A 47 32.09 5.60 -47.20
N ALA A 48 32.15 4.81 -48.28
CA ALA A 48 31.10 3.87 -48.64
C ALA A 48 30.98 2.74 -47.60
N GLU A 49 32.10 2.19 -47.13
CA GLU A 49 32.13 1.13 -46.12
C GLU A 49 31.57 1.61 -44.78
N ILE A 50 31.96 2.81 -44.34
CA ILE A 50 31.42 3.45 -43.12
C ILE A 50 29.90 3.61 -43.25
N ARG A 51 29.41 4.09 -44.40
CA ARG A 51 27.99 4.29 -44.65
C ARG A 51 27.20 2.98 -44.70
N GLU A 52 27.81 1.89 -45.16
CA GLU A 52 27.22 0.55 -45.10
C GLU A 52 27.18 0.00 -43.67
N ALA A 53 28.26 0.15 -42.91
CA ALA A 53 28.33 -0.22 -41.50
C ALA A 53 27.30 0.54 -40.66
N GLU A 54 27.11 1.84 -40.91
CA GLU A 54 26.06 2.66 -40.29
C GLU A 54 24.66 2.14 -40.63
N LYS A 55 24.39 1.81 -41.89
CA LYS A 55 23.10 1.22 -42.31
C LYS A 55 22.87 -0.14 -41.67
N GLN A 56 23.91 -0.96 -41.52
CA GLN A 56 23.83 -2.25 -40.84
C GLN A 56 23.56 -2.08 -39.34
N ALA A 57 24.25 -1.15 -38.67
CA ALA A 57 24.01 -0.81 -37.26
C ALA A 57 22.59 -0.27 -37.05
N PHE A 58 22.12 0.61 -37.94
CA PHE A 58 20.76 1.13 -37.91
C PHE A 58 19.72 0.04 -38.14
N ARG A 59 19.95 -0.89 -39.09
CA ARG A 59 19.10 -2.06 -39.30
C ARG A 59 19.11 -3.01 -38.10
N ALA A 60 20.24 -3.21 -37.43
CA ALA A 60 20.33 -4.02 -36.22
C ALA A 60 19.56 -3.40 -35.04
N LEU A 61 19.62 -2.07 -34.90
CA LEU A 61 18.81 -1.32 -33.94
C LEU A 61 17.31 -1.38 -34.28
N ALA A 62 16.95 -1.28 -35.55
CA ALA A 62 15.56 -1.39 -36.02
C ALA A 62 15.00 -2.83 -36.00
N ALA A 63 15.87 -3.83 -36.15
CA ALA A 63 15.52 -5.26 -36.13
C ALA A 63 15.33 -5.82 -34.72
N HIS A 64 15.67 -5.06 -33.66
CA HIS A 64 15.21 -5.38 -32.32
C HIS A 64 13.72 -5.03 -32.24
N PRO A 65 12.80 -6.02 -32.15
CA PRO A 65 11.42 -5.71 -31.88
C PRO A 65 11.37 -5.02 -30.51
N ALA A 66 10.81 -3.81 -30.46
CA ALA A 66 10.48 -3.14 -29.22
C ALA A 66 9.66 -4.12 -28.36
N LYS A 67 10.28 -4.74 -27.36
CA LYS A 67 9.61 -5.69 -26.46
C LYS A 67 8.36 -4.99 -25.93
N LYS A 68 7.20 -5.55 -26.26
CA LYS A 68 5.88 -4.98 -25.98
C LYS A 68 5.83 -4.44 -24.55
N ARG A 69 5.78 -3.11 -24.40
CA ARG A 69 5.56 -2.34 -23.16
C ARG A 69 4.18 -2.58 -22.50
N LYS A 70 3.57 -3.77 -22.64
CA LYS A 70 2.24 -4.06 -22.08
C LYS A 70 2.27 -4.60 -20.65
N LYS A 71 3.38 -5.18 -20.17
CA LYS A 71 3.47 -5.74 -18.80
C LYS A 71 3.75 -4.72 -17.70
N LEU A 72 4.39 -3.58 -18.00
CA LEU A 72 4.80 -2.60 -16.98
C LEU A 72 3.66 -1.68 -16.52
N ILE A 73 2.69 -1.39 -17.39
CA ILE A 73 1.55 -0.51 -17.05
C ILE A 73 0.55 -1.24 -16.13
N TRP A 74 0.40 -2.56 -16.31
CA TRP A 74 -0.50 -3.36 -15.48
C TRP A 74 0.04 -3.56 -14.06
N SER A 75 1.37 -3.60 -13.89
CA SER A 75 1.98 -3.70 -12.56
C SER A 75 1.91 -2.38 -11.77
N THR A 76 2.05 -1.21 -12.41
CA THR A 76 1.94 0.09 -11.71
C THR A 76 0.50 0.41 -11.31
N ALA A 77 -0.49 0.05 -12.15
CA ALA A 77 -1.90 0.23 -11.82
C ALA A 77 -2.34 -0.66 -10.65
N ALA A 78 -1.83 -1.90 -10.56
CA ALA A 78 -2.12 -2.81 -9.45
C ALA A 78 -1.58 -2.28 -8.10
N VAL A 79 -0.38 -1.70 -8.08
CA VAL A 79 0.19 -1.11 -6.85
C VAL A 79 -0.63 0.12 -6.40
N ALA A 80 -1.04 0.98 -7.34
CA ALA A 80 -1.89 2.12 -7.01
C ALA A 80 -3.27 1.69 -6.46
N ALA A 81 -3.87 0.63 -7.02
CA ALA A 81 -5.13 0.08 -6.52
C ALA A 81 -5.00 -0.52 -5.11
N ILE A 82 -3.89 -1.19 -4.81
CA ILE A 82 -3.61 -1.73 -3.47
C ILE A 82 -3.43 -0.58 -2.46
N VAL A 83 -2.67 0.46 -2.82
CA VAL A 83 -2.45 1.63 -1.95
C VAL A 83 -3.76 2.38 -1.70
N LEU A 84 -4.59 2.60 -2.73
CA LEU A 84 -5.91 3.19 -2.59
C LEU A 84 -6.86 2.30 -1.77
N GLY A 85 -6.79 0.98 -1.94
CA GLY A 85 -7.55 0.02 -1.13
C GLY A 85 -7.17 0.07 0.35
N ILE A 86 -5.87 0.11 0.66
CA ILE A 86 -5.36 0.23 2.04
C ILE A 86 -5.74 1.59 2.63
N LEU A 87 -5.59 2.69 1.88
CA LEU A 87 -6.02 4.03 2.31
C LEU A 87 -7.53 4.10 2.56
N PHE A 88 -8.35 3.46 1.71
CA PHE A 88 -9.79 3.36 1.92
C PHE A 88 -10.14 2.52 3.15
N LEU A 89 -9.44 1.40 3.38
CA LEU A 89 -9.64 0.57 4.57
C LEU A 89 -9.25 1.31 5.87
N ILE A 90 -8.13 2.02 5.86
CA ILE A 90 -7.66 2.82 7.00
C ILE A 90 -8.58 4.05 7.20
N GLY A 91 -8.99 4.72 6.13
CA GLY A 91 -9.88 5.88 6.16
C GLY A 91 -11.35 5.54 6.49
N ASN A 92 -11.80 4.31 6.23
CA ASN A 92 -13.14 3.85 6.64
C ASN A 92 -13.11 3.05 7.96
N SER A 93 -11.98 3.05 8.68
CA SER A 93 -11.90 2.45 10.02
C SER A 93 -12.60 3.33 11.07
N TYR A 94 -13.08 2.72 12.15
CA TYR A 94 -13.73 3.44 13.23
C TYR A 94 -12.72 4.19 14.10
N ARG A 95 -13.09 5.36 14.64
CA ARG A 95 -12.16 6.19 15.45
C ARG A 95 -11.70 5.51 16.73
N TYR A 96 -12.60 4.78 17.38
CA TYR A 96 -12.37 4.15 18.68
C TYR A 96 -12.63 2.65 18.60
N ALA A 97 -11.75 1.85 19.21
CA ALA A 97 -12.00 0.44 19.42
C ALA A 97 -13.06 0.28 20.53
N PRO A 98 -14.06 -0.61 20.38
CA PRO A 98 -15.05 -0.90 21.42
C PRO A 98 -14.47 -1.11 22.82
N ALA A 99 -13.31 -1.76 22.94
CA ALA A 99 -12.64 -1.96 24.22
C ALA A 99 -12.12 -0.65 24.87
N ASP A 100 -11.75 0.35 24.07
CA ASP A 100 -11.35 1.67 24.59
C ASP A 100 -12.56 2.45 25.07
N ILE A 101 -13.70 2.32 24.38
CA ILE A 101 -14.98 2.91 24.79
C ILE A 101 -15.42 2.35 26.15
N PHE A 102 -15.30 1.02 26.34
CA PHE A 102 -15.57 0.39 27.63
C PHE A 102 -14.76 1.02 28.77
N ARG A 103 -13.46 1.24 28.59
CA ARG A 103 -12.61 1.83 29.64
C ARG A 103 -13.02 3.23 30.05
N THR A 104 -13.60 4.00 29.12
CA THR A 104 -14.04 5.37 29.36
C THR A 104 -15.40 5.43 30.05
N TYR A 105 -16.32 4.53 29.69
CA TYR A 105 -17.73 4.60 30.10
C TYR A 105 -18.16 3.53 31.10
N TYR A 106 -17.30 2.57 31.45
CA TYR A 106 -17.68 1.51 32.37
C TYR A 106 -17.95 2.06 33.77
N VAL A 107 -19.21 1.93 34.20
CA VAL A 107 -19.65 2.19 35.57
C VAL A 107 -20.16 0.89 36.15
N LYS A 108 -19.63 0.50 37.32
CA LYS A 108 -20.11 -0.68 38.05
C LYS A 108 -21.56 -0.43 38.47
N PRO A 109 -22.53 -1.25 38.04
CA PRO A 109 -23.93 -1.04 38.38
C PRO A 109 -24.16 -1.22 39.87
N VAL A 110 -25.07 -0.43 40.43
CA VAL A 110 -25.50 -0.54 41.82
C VAL A 110 -26.63 -1.58 41.88
N ILE A 111 -26.33 -2.77 42.41
CA ILE A 111 -27.30 -3.86 42.52
C ILE A 111 -27.90 -3.80 43.94
N GLU A 112 -29.12 -3.28 44.06
CA GLU A 112 -29.81 -3.25 45.35
C GLU A 112 -30.37 -4.64 45.72
N PRO A 113 -30.19 -5.10 46.97
CA PRO A 113 -30.71 -6.40 47.37
C PRO A 113 -32.24 -6.38 47.47
N SER A 114 -32.91 -7.06 46.53
CA SER A 114 -34.36 -7.27 46.58
C SER A 114 -34.74 -8.46 47.50
N ARG A 115 -35.99 -8.46 47.99
CA ARG A 115 -36.51 -9.54 48.87
C ARG A 115 -36.73 -10.89 48.16
N GLY A 116 -36.53 -10.98 46.84
CA GLY A 116 -36.78 -12.19 46.04
C GLY A 116 -35.72 -12.54 44.99
N GLY A 117 -34.84 -11.61 44.61
CA GLY A 117 -33.86 -11.80 43.52
C GLY A 117 -32.42 -11.94 43.98
N GLY A 118 -32.20 -12.45 45.18
CA GLY A 118 -30.85 -12.61 45.74
C GLY A 118 -29.91 -13.44 44.86
N GLU A 119 -30.43 -14.46 44.17
CA GLU A 119 -29.65 -15.28 43.24
C GLU A 119 -29.27 -14.48 41.98
N THR A 120 -30.21 -13.80 41.33
CA THR A 120 -29.96 -12.94 40.18
C THR A 120 -28.96 -11.82 40.50
N ALA A 121 -29.10 -11.18 41.66
CA ALA A 121 -28.17 -10.17 42.14
C ALA A 121 -26.74 -10.73 42.32
N THR A 122 -26.61 -11.99 42.78
CA THR A 122 -25.29 -12.64 42.88
C THR A 122 -24.70 -12.95 41.51
N ILE A 123 -25.52 -13.36 40.54
CA ILE A 123 -25.09 -13.61 39.16
C ILE A 123 -24.58 -12.32 38.52
N LEU A 124 -25.31 -11.21 38.65
CA LEU A 124 -24.92 -9.92 38.10
C LEU A 124 -23.62 -9.38 38.72
N ARG A 125 -23.46 -9.55 40.04
CA ARG A 125 -22.20 -9.20 40.71
C ARG A 125 -21.04 -10.04 40.19
N THR A 126 -21.24 -11.34 39.98
CA THR A 126 -20.23 -12.24 39.42
C THR A 126 -19.89 -11.86 37.98
N ALA A 127 -20.88 -11.53 37.15
CA ALA A 127 -20.68 -11.05 35.79
C ALA A 127 -19.90 -9.73 35.76
N SER A 128 -20.21 -8.78 36.66
CA SER A 128 -19.44 -7.55 36.83
C SER A 128 -17.98 -7.83 37.21
N ASP A 129 -17.72 -8.77 38.11
CA ASP A 129 -16.36 -9.11 38.52
C ASP A 129 -15.57 -9.78 37.38
N TYR A 130 -16.22 -10.60 36.55
CA TYR A 130 -15.61 -11.16 35.33
C TYR A 130 -15.24 -10.08 34.31
N LEU A 131 -16.06 -9.03 34.15
CA LEU A 131 -15.70 -7.90 33.28
C LEU A 131 -14.47 -7.15 33.78
N ILE A 132 -14.35 -6.94 35.10
CA ILE A 132 -13.18 -6.29 35.70
C ILE A 132 -11.92 -7.16 35.51
N GLN A 133 -12.06 -8.48 35.57
CA GLN A 133 -10.98 -9.44 35.32
C GLN A 133 -10.64 -9.62 33.82
N GLY A 134 -11.37 -8.95 32.92
CA GLY A 134 -11.21 -9.09 31.47
C GLY A 134 -11.79 -10.39 30.88
N ARG A 135 -12.51 -11.17 31.69
CA ARG A 135 -13.18 -12.42 31.31
C ARG A 135 -14.58 -12.16 30.74
N ALA A 136 -14.66 -11.30 29.73
CA ALA A 136 -15.95 -10.84 29.20
C ALA A 136 -16.81 -11.96 28.59
N GLN A 137 -16.20 -13.00 28.01
CA GLN A 137 -16.93 -14.15 27.47
C GLN A 137 -17.67 -14.94 28.56
N ASP A 138 -17.06 -15.08 29.74
CA ASP A 138 -17.69 -15.76 30.87
C ASP A 138 -18.83 -14.92 31.46
N ALA A 139 -18.70 -13.59 31.43
CA ALA A 139 -19.78 -12.68 31.81
C ALA A 139 -20.98 -12.80 30.85
N ILE A 140 -20.75 -12.89 29.54
CA ILE A 140 -21.81 -13.09 28.54
C ILE A 140 -22.53 -14.42 28.77
N ALA A 141 -21.79 -15.49 29.10
CA ALA A 141 -22.38 -16.80 29.38
C ALA A 141 -23.29 -16.81 30.62
N LEU A 142 -23.00 -15.95 31.60
CA LEU A 142 -23.83 -15.79 32.80
C LEU A 142 -25.08 -14.93 32.57
N LEU A 143 -25.03 -13.98 31.63
CA LEU A 143 -26.14 -13.06 31.31
C LEU A 143 -27.13 -13.73 30.36
N THR A 144 -27.83 -14.77 30.84
CA THR A 144 -28.85 -15.49 30.08
C THR A 144 -30.13 -14.65 29.90
N PRO A 145 -30.99 -14.97 28.92
CA PRO A 145 -32.25 -14.26 28.71
C PRO A 145 -33.16 -14.20 29.95
N GLU A 146 -33.10 -15.22 30.81
CA GLU A 146 -33.82 -15.27 32.10
C GLU A 146 -33.37 -14.15 33.06
N ILE A 147 -32.07 -13.84 33.06
CA ILE A 147 -31.51 -12.75 33.86
C ILE A 147 -31.87 -11.39 33.25
N LEU A 148 -31.92 -11.30 31.92
CA LEU A 148 -32.33 -10.08 31.22
C LEU A 148 -33.81 -9.73 31.39
N ASP A 149 -34.68 -10.72 31.63
CA ASP A 149 -36.11 -10.51 31.89
C ASP A 149 -36.44 -10.39 33.40
N SER A 150 -35.41 -10.32 34.25
CA SER A 150 -35.56 -10.22 35.69
C SER A 150 -35.84 -8.77 36.15
N GLU A 151 -36.07 -8.60 37.45
CA GLU A 151 -36.19 -7.28 38.09
C GLU A 151 -34.94 -6.38 37.91
N TYR A 152 -33.79 -6.97 37.54
CA TYR A 152 -32.53 -6.28 37.26
C TYR A 152 -32.25 -6.19 35.75
N SER A 153 -33.29 -6.14 34.92
CA SER A 153 -33.17 -6.12 33.46
C SER A 153 -32.28 -4.97 32.95
N GLU A 154 -32.33 -3.80 33.59
CA GLU A 154 -31.50 -2.65 33.23
C GLU A 154 -30.02 -2.89 33.50
N GLU A 155 -29.66 -3.39 34.68
CA GLU A 155 -28.29 -3.73 35.05
C GLU A 155 -27.75 -4.90 34.23
N ALA A 156 -28.59 -5.89 33.94
CA ALA A 156 -28.24 -7.04 33.12
C ALA A 156 -27.90 -6.62 31.69
N GLU A 157 -28.72 -5.76 31.08
CA GLU A 157 -28.47 -5.22 29.73
C GLU A 157 -27.26 -4.30 29.70
N TRP A 158 -27.06 -3.48 30.74
CA TRP A 158 -25.87 -2.65 30.87
C TRP A 158 -24.59 -3.49 30.94
N LEU A 159 -24.56 -4.54 31.77
CA LEU A 159 -23.44 -5.46 31.86
C LEU A 159 -23.22 -6.22 30.54
N LEU A 160 -24.29 -6.55 29.82
CA LEU A 160 -24.19 -7.21 28.52
C LEU A 160 -23.59 -6.29 27.45
N LEU A 161 -24.02 -5.03 27.40
CA LEU A 161 -23.43 -4.00 26.53
C LEU A 161 -21.93 -3.87 26.82
N CYS A 162 -21.59 -3.74 28.09
CA CYS A 162 -20.22 -3.66 28.58
C CYS A 162 -19.39 -4.89 28.15
N ALA A 163 -19.96 -6.09 28.23
CA ALA A 163 -19.29 -7.31 27.80
C ALA A 163 -19.02 -7.32 26.30
N TYR A 164 -19.99 -6.91 25.46
CA TYR A 164 -19.79 -6.83 24.02
C TYR A 164 -18.77 -5.76 23.60
N LEU A 165 -18.70 -4.64 24.33
CA LEU A 165 -17.63 -3.67 24.13
C LEU A 165 -16.26 -4.29 24.42
N HIS A 166 -16.16 -5.08 25.50
CA HIS A 166 -14.92 -5.73 25.89
C HIS A 166 -14.52 -6.89 24.94
N THR A 167 -15.46 -7.63 24.36
CA THR A 167 -15.18 -8.67 23.35
C THR A 167 -14.95 -8.13 21.94
N ASN A 168 -14.99 -6.81 21.77
CA ASN A 168 -14.86 -6.12 20.48
C ASN A 168 -16.02 -6.42 19.50
N ASP A 169 -17.14 -6.93 20.00
CA ASP A 169 -18.35 -7.24 19.23
C ASP A 169 -19.19 -5.98 18.97
N ARG A 170 -18.68 -5.11 18.08
CA ARG A 170 -19.26 -3.79 17.80
C ARG A 170 -20.73 -3.83 17.37
N GLU A 171 -21.12 -4.80 16.53
CA GLU A 171 -22.49 -4.88 16.03
C GLU A 171 -23.47 -5.28 17.14
N LYS A 172 -23.11 -6.25 17.99
CA LYS A 172 -23.94 -6.62 19.15
C LYS A 172 -24.01 -5.48 20.15
N ALA A 173 -22.89 -4.80 20.41
CA ALA A 173 -22.86 -3.62 21.29
C ALA A 173 -23.80 -2.50 20.79
N LYS A 174 -23.83 -2.23 19.47
CA LYS A 174 -24.77 -1.25 18.90
C LYS A 174 -26.23 -1.65 19.14
N VAL A 175 -26.57 -2.91 18.86
CA VAL A 175 -27.95 -3.41 19.04
C VAL A 175 -28.38 -3.34 20.50
N THR A 176 -27.52 -3.76 21.43
CA THR A 176 -27.82 -3.69 22.87
C THR A 176 -27.92 -2.23 23.35
N ALA A 177 -27.05 -1.33 22.91
CA ALA A 177 -27.15 0.09 23.23
C ALA A 177 -28.45 0.72 22.70
N GLU A 178 -28.87 0.38 21.49
CA GLU A 178 -30.14 0.85 20.93
C GLU A 178 -31.36 0.30 21.70
N SER A 179 -31.27 -0.93 22.22
CA SER A 179 -32.29 -1.51 23.10
C SER A 179 -32.40 -0.75 24.42
N ILE A 180 -31.26 -0.47 25.07
CA ILE A 180 -31.20 0.29 26.34
C ILE A 180 -31.81 1.69 26.14
N ILE A 181 -31.45 2.38 25.05
CA ILE A 181 -31.98 3.72 24.75
C ILE A 181 -33.50 3.70 24.55
N ARG A 182 -34.06 2.64 23.96
CA ARG A 182 -35.52 2.53 23.75
C ARG A 182 -36.29 2.33 25.04
N LYS A 183 -35.68 1.71 26.05
CA LYS A 183 -36.30 1.46 27.36
C LYS A 183 -36.32 2.70 28.26
N ASP A 184 -35.55 3.74 27.93
CA ASP A 184 -35.48 5.00 28.68
C ASP A 184 -35.19 4.81 30.17
N GLY A 185 -34.23 3.92 30.47
CA GLY A 185 -33.79 3.56 31.82
C GLY A 185 -32.60 4.38 32.31
N ALA A 186 -32.00 3.96 33.44
CA ALA A 186 -30.92 4.67 34.11
C ALA A 186 -29.65 4.87 33.26
N TYR A 187 -29.40 3.96 32.31
CA TYR A 187 -28.17 3.94 31.49
C TYR A 187 -28.34 4.56 30.10
N THR A 188 -29.46 5.24 29.84
CA THR A 188 -29.80 5.80 28.52
C THR A 188 -28.80 6.85 28.04
N ALA A 189 -28.33 7.70 28.96
CA ALA A 189 -27.40 8.78 28.64
C ALA A 189 -26.04 8.21 28.20
N GLU A 190 -25.51 7.25 28.94
CA GLU A 190 -24.27 6.54 28.68
C GLU A 190 -24.37 5.68 27.41
N ALA A 191 -25.47 4.94 27.25
CA ALA A 191 -25.71 4.14 26.05
C ALA A 191 -25.76 5.02 24.78
N THR A 192 -26.33 6.22 24.88
CA THR A 192 -26.37 7.18 23.76
C THR A 192 -24.97 7.69 23.41
N ALA A 193 -24.14 8.01 24.41
CA ALA A 193 -22.75 8.41 24.21
C ALA A 193 -21.94 7.27 23.55
N ILE A 194 -22.05 6.06 24.09
CA ILE A 194 -21.42 4.86 23.54
C ILE A 194 -21.86 4.63 22.10
N LEU A 195 -23.16 4.71 21.79
CA LEU A 195 -23.69 4.50 20.44
C LEU A 195 -23.14 5.53 19.44
N LYS A 196 -22.97 6.79 19.87
CA LYS A 196 -22.35 7.84 19.05
C LYS A 196 -20.91 7.48 18.71
N GLU A 197 -20.10 7.07 19.68
CA GLU A 197 -18.71 6.64 19.44
C GLU A 197 -18.62 5.34 18.62
N LEU A 198 -19.58 4.42 18.81
CA LEU A 198 -19.70 3.21 18.00
C LEU A 198 -20.10 3.50 16.54
N LYS A 199 -20.66 4.66 16.25
CA LYS A 199 -20.98 5.12 14.89
C LYS A 199 -19.94 6.07 14.32
N GLU A 200 -19.05 6.62 15.14
CA GLU A 200 -18.05 7.58 14.70
C GLU A 200 -16.96 6.91 13.83
N LYS A 201 -17.00 7.23 12.54
CA LYS A 201 -15.99 6.84 11.57
C LYS A 201 -14.84 7.83 11.58
N LYS A 202 -13.62 7.34 11.36
CA LYS A 202 -12.43 8.19 11.24
C LYS A 202 -12.43 8.86 9.88
N LEU A 203 -13.14 9.98 9.76
CA LEU A 203 -13.02 10.85 8.59
C LEU A 203 -11.60 11.43 8.55
N PHE A 204 -10.81 10.97 7.57
CA PHE A 204 -9.60 11.62 7.10
C PHE A 204 -9.92 12.43 5.85
#